data_AF-A0A660YED0-F1
#
_entry.id   AF-A0A660YED0-F1
#
_cell.length_a   1.000
_cell.length_b   1.000
_cell.length_c   1.000
_cell.angle_alpha   90.00
_cell.angle_beta   90.00
_cell.angle_gamma   90.00
#
_symmetry.space_group_name_H-M   'P 1'
#
loop_
_entity.id
_entity.type
_entity.pdbx_description
1 polymer ?
#
loop_
_entity_poly.entity_id
_entity_poly.type
_entity_poly.pdbx_seq_one_letter_code
_entity_poly.pdbx_strand_id
1 'polypeptide(L)'
;MAKKENPDWFIYLDADERFDEDFKREYPKLLEQKDYDAICLELYDFYLTPEDYDLPYNGDIVSMRNYCGPEYRNTLIMFRNIPKIYYPCGVVGEPRPFIKSRVLYSKYKVKHYGKAISVEEWERKVDFYIKRYTGHKDKWQQRKGKAVHHDTSDFGAKLITWGQLKANPSLRGELLYEYNPGVPTLSKYSVWLVLVMLRQIWRKIWKGFK
;
A
#
# COMPACT_ATOMS: atom_id res chain seq x y z
N MET A 1 17.00 -15.83 0.54
CA MET A 1 16.34 -15.98 -0.77
C MET A 1 16.89 -14.97 -1.78
N ALA A 2 16.68 -13.66 -1.60
CA ALA A 2 17.18 -12.62 -2.53
C ALA A 2 18.69 -12.69 -2.87
N LYS A 3 19.57 -12.88 -1.86
CA LYS A 3 21.02 -13.05 -2.09
C LYS A 3 21.40 -14.31 -2.89
N LYS A 4 20.55 -15.34 -2.88
CA LYS A 4 20.80 -16.60 -3.58
C LYS A 4 20.31 -16.53 -5.02
N GLU A 5 19.09 -16.02 -5.22
CA GLU A 5 18.44 -15.97 -6.53
C GLU A 5 18.92 -14.79 -7.38
N ASN A 6 19.54 -13.77 -6.76
CA ASN A 6 20.06 -12.57 -7.41
C ASN A 6 19.12 -12.00 -8.50
N PRO A 7 17.84 -11.73 -8.16
CA PRO A 7 16.89 -11.21 -9.15
C PRO A 7 17.35 -9.84 -9.65
N ASP A 8 17.03 -9.47 -10.89
CA ASP A 8 17.33 -8.13 -11.41
C ASP A 8 16.41 -7.06 -10.78
N TRP A 9 15.14 -7.42 -10.55
CA TRP A 9 14.13 -6.53 -9.97
C TRP A 9 13.46 -7.16 -8.75
N PHE A 10 13.13 -6.31 -7.79
CA PHE A 10 12.20 -6.60 -6.72
C PHE A 10 10.85 -5.95 -6.99
N ILE A 11 9.78 -6.65 -6.63
CA ILE A 11 8.42 -6.11 -6.53
C ILE A 11 8.03 -6.21 -5.05
N TYR A 12 7.64 -5.08 -4.48
CA TYR A 12 7.21 -4.94 -3.10
C TYR A 12 5.73 -4.51 -3.07
N LEU A 13 4.91 -5.28 -2.36
CA LEU A 13 3.46 -5.09 -2.27
C LEU A 13 2.94 -5.64 -0.95
N ASP A 14 2.08 -4.91 -0.26
CA ASP A 14 1.41 -5.40 0.94
C ASP A 14 0.28 -6.38 0.58
N ALA A 15 -0.09 -7.26 1.52
CA ALA A 15 -1.04 -8.35 1.26
C ALA A 15 -2.47 -7.87 0.90
N ASP A 16 -2.81 -6.64 1.28
CA ASP A 16 -4.07 -5.96 1.02
C ASP A 16 -4.00 -5.00 -0.20
N GLU A 17 -2.93 -5.07 -0.99
CA GLU A 17 -2.77 -4.25 -2.19
C GLU A 17 -2.97 -5.07 -3.47
N ARG A 18 -3.49 -4.45 -4.53
CA ARG A 18 -3.72 -5.07 -5.84
C ARG A 18 -3.33 -4.12 -6.96
N PHE A 19 -2.62 -4.64 -7.96
CA PHE A 19 -2.31 -3.89 -9.16
C PHE A 19 -3.54 -3.62 -10.02
N ASP A 20 -3.64 -2.43 -10.60
CA ASP A 20 -4.60 -2.18 -11.67
C ASP A 20 -4.21 -2.95 -12.95
N GLU A 21 -5.20 -3.29 -13.77
CA GLU A 21 -5.03 -4.02 -15.03
C GLU A 21 -4.05 -3.33 -15.99
N ASP A 22 -4.01 -2.00 -15.99
CA ASP A 22 -3.08 -1.26 -16.85
C ASP A 22 -1.63 -1.51 -16.45
N PHE A 23 -1.35 -1.63 -15.14
CA PHE A 23 -0.02 -2.01 -14.68
C PHE A 23 0.30 -3.47 -15.00
N LYS A 24 -0.65 -4.39 -14.76
CA LYS A 24 -0.47 -5.83 -15.05
C LYS A 24 -0.11 -6.07 -16.53
N ARG A 25 -0.64 -5.26 -17.43
CA ARG A 25 -0.33 -5.34 -18.87
C ARG A 25 1.04 -4.79 -19.22
N GLU A 26 1.48 -3.72 -18.55
CA GLU A 26 2.69 -2.98 -18.94
C GLU A 26 3.94 -3.36 -18.13
N TYR A 27 3.79 -3.99 -16.95
CA TYR A 27 4.95 -4.32 -16.10
C TYR A 27 6.02 -5.19 -16.79
N PRO A 28 5.74 -6.12 -17.73
CA PRO A 28 6.80 -6.87 -18.39
C PRO A 28 7.77 -5.96 -19.15
N LYS A 29 7.24 -4.93 -19.85
CA LYS A 29 8.07 -3.93 -20.55
C LYS A 29 8.86 -3.05 -19.57
N LEU A 30 8.28 -2.77 -18.39
CA LEU A 30 8.96 -2.02 -17.33
C LEU A 30 10.14 -2.79 -16.70
N LEU A 31 10.15 -4.12 -16.81
CA LEU A 31 11.29 -4.93 -16.36
C LEU A 31 12.45 -4.87 -17.37
N GLU A 32 12.15 -4.72 -18.66
CA GLU A 32 13.14 -4.72 -19.74
C GLU A 32 13.79 -3.34 -19.97
N GLN A 33 13.12 -2.25 -19.62
CA GLN A 33 13.66 -0.89 -19.78
C GLN A 33 14.92 -0.63 -18.94
N LYS A 34 15.74 0.32 -19.40
CA LYS A 34 17.03 0.70 -18.77
C LYS A 34 17.11 2.16 -18.35
N ASP A 35 16.02 2.90 -18.41
CA ASP A 35 15.94 4.33 -18.13
C ASP A 35 15.79 4.61 -16.63
N TYR A 36 15.22 3.66 -15.91
CA TYR A 36 14.92 3.78 -14.49
C TYR A 36 15.33 2.53 -13.73
N ASP A 37 15.70 2.75 -12.47
CA ASP A 37 16.16 1.70 -11.57
C ASP A 37 15.15 1.50 -10.41
N ALA A 38 14.15 2.37 -10.30
CA ALA A 38 13.05 2.24 -9.37
C ALA A 38 11.77 2.86 -9.93
N ILE A 39 10.62 2.31 -9.55
CA ILE A 39 9.31 2.71 -10.06
C ILE A 39 8.35 2.88 -8.89
N CYS A 40 7.81 4.09 -8.78
CA CYS A 40 6.71 4.43 -7.91
C CYS A 40 5.38 4.35 -8.68
N LEU A 41 4.37 3.80 -8.02
CA LEU A 41 3.00 3.77 -8.50
C LEU A 41 2.13 4.66 -7.61
N GLU A 42 1.01 5.10 -8.16
CA GLU A 42 -0.04 5.80 -7.43
C GLU A 42 -0.87 4.80 -6.62
N LEU A 43 -0.76 4.86 -5.29
CA LEU A 43 -1.54 4.05 -4.37
C LEU A 43 -2.78 4.81 -3.91
N TYR A 44 -3.95 4.20 -4.11
CA TYR A 44 -5.25 4.73 -3.71
C TYR A 44 -5.87 3.88 -2.58
N ASP A 45 -6.38 4.54 -1.55
CA ASP A 45 -7.07 3.90 -0.43
C ASP A 45 -8.53 3.62 -0.80
N PHE A 46 -8.96 2.37 -0.63
CA PHE A 46 -10.36 1.95 -0.73
C PHE A 46 -11.03 1.97 0.63
N TYR A 47 -12.34 2.18 0.65
CA TYR A 47 -13.14 2.33 1.86
C TYR A 47 -14.36 1.41 1.85
N LEU A 48 -14.83 1.01 3.04
CA LEU A 48 -16.17 0.44 3.21
C LEU A 48 -17.20 1.57 3.12
N THR A 49 -18.32 1.28 2.48
CA THR A 49 -19.44 2.20 2.30
C THR A 49 -20.74 1.57 2.79
N PRO A 50 -21.79 2.35 3.09
CA PRO A 50 -23.09 1.81 3.49
C PRO A 50 -23.64 0.75 2.52
N GLU A 51 -23.29 0.85 1.25
CA GLU A 51 -23.74 -0.05 0.19
C GLU A 51 -23.01 -1.40 0.17
N ASP A 52 -21.78 -1.47 0.70
CA ASP A 52 -20.93 -2.66 0.55
C ASP A 52 -20.32 -3.22 1.85
N TYR A 53 -20.48 -2.56 3.00
CA TYR A 53 -19.77 -2.95 4.22
C TYR A 53 -20.14 -4.34 4.77
N ASP A 54 -21.38 -4.80 4.52
CA ASP A 54 -21.94 -6.10 4.93
C ASP A 54 -21.84 -7.16 3.83
N LEU A 55 -21.17 -6.88 2.70
CA LEU A 55 -21.04 -7.90 1.67
C LEU A 55 -20.19 -9.07 2.18
N PRO A 56 -20.66 -10.33 2.05
CA PRO A 56 -19.89 -11.49 2.45
C PRO A 56 -18.66 -11.63 1.56
N TYR A 57 -17.52 -12.01 2.16
CA TYR A 57 -16.28 -12.21 1.41
C TYR A 57 -16.43 -13.31 0.37
N ASN A 58 -16.28 -12.96 -0.91
CA ASN A 58 -16.47 -13.87 -2.04
C ASN A 58 -15.15 -14.44 -2.61
N GLY A 59 -14.02 -14.18 -1.95
CA GLY A 59 -12.70 -14.56 -2.45
C GLY A 59 -11.98 -13.48 -3.24
N ASP A 60 -12.66 -12.43 -3.68
CA ASP A 60 -12.10 -11.32 -4.46
C ASP A 60 -12.60 -9.95 -3.96
N ILE A 61 -11.78 -9.33 -3.11
CA ILE A 61 -12.05 -7.99 -2.58
C ILE A 61 -12.19 -6.91 -3.67
N VAL A 62 -11.59 -7.10 -4.85
CA VAL A 62 -11.66 -6.13 -5.95
C VAL A 62 -13.07 -6.04 -6.51
N SER A 63 -13.77 -7.17 -6.58
CA SER A 63 -15.17 -7.22 -7.02
C SER A 63 -16.15 -6.65 -5.98
N MET A 64 -15.74 -6.61 -4.71
CA MET A 64 -16.61 -6.23 -3.59
C MET A 64 -16.52 -4.76 -3.18
N ARG A 65 -15.43 -4.07 -3.55
CA ARG A 65 -15.11 -2.73 -3.07
C ARG A 65 -14.81 -1.82 -4.25
N ASN A 66 -15.65 -0.80 -4.43
CA ASN A 66 -15.54 0.08 -5.59
C ASN A 66 -15.19 1.52 -5.22
N TYR A 67 -15.42 1.95 -3.97
CA TYR A 67 -15.19 3.32 -3.55
C TYR A 67 -13.78 3.53 -3.03
N CYS A 68 -13.14 4.58 -3.53
CA CYS A 68 -11.83 5.02 -3.13
C CYS A 68 -11.79 6.54 -2.89
N GLY A 69 -10.81 6.97 -2.11
CA GLY A 69 -10.44 8.38 -2.06
C GLY A 69 -9.77 8.79 -3.37
N PRO A 70 -10.04 9.99 -3.91
CA PRO A 70 -9.35 10.51 -5.09
C PRO A 70 -7.88 10.85 -4.80
N GLU A 71 -7.54 11.10 -3.53
CA GLU A 71 -6.17 11.36 -3.09
C GLU A 71 -5.28 10.11 -3.20
N TYR A 72 -3.99 10.31 -3.45
CA TYR A 72 -3.06 9.21 -3.73
C TYR A 72 -1.68 9.42 -3.14
N ARG A 73 -0.91 8.33 -3.10
CA ARG A 73 0.47 8.30 -2.62
C ARG A 73 1.37 7.73 -3.70
N ASN A 74 2.47 8.41 -4.03
CA ASN A 74 3.52 7.83 -4.85
C ASN A 74 4.33 6.86 -3.99
N THR A 75 4.04 5.57 -4.12
CA THR A 75 4.65 4.51 -3.33
C THR A 75 5.66 3.75 -4.18
N LEU A 76 6.85 3.53 -3.66
CA LEU A 76 7.85 2.67 -4.28
C LEU A 76 7.34 1.21 -4.30
N ILE A 77 7.18 0.66 -5.49
CA ILE A 77 6.71 -0.73 -5.69
C ILE A 77 7.78 -1.58 -6.33
N MET A 78 8.50 -1.07 -7.33
CA MET A 78 9.53 -1.85 -8.03
C MET A 78 10.90 -1.18 -7.91
N PHE A 79 11.95 -1.97 -7.75
CA PHE A 79 13.32 -1.46 -7.77
C PHE A 79 14.33 -2.53 -8.16
N ARG A 80 15.41 -2.11 -8.82
CA ARG A 80 16.50 -2.98 -9.24
C ARG A 80 17.32 -3.46 -8.05
N ASN A 81 17.83 -4.68 -8.15
CA ASN A 81 18.79 -5.26 -7.23
C ASN A 81 20.21 -4.79 -7.57
N ILE A 82 20.48 -3.51 -7.35
CA ILE A 82 21.78 -2.89 -7.63
C ILE A 82 22.35 -2.25 -6.36
N PRO A 83 23.68 -2.09 -6.23
CA PRO A 83 24.30 -1.51 -5.03
C PRO A 83 23.83 -0.10 -4.67
N LYS A 84 23.29 0.64 -5.64
CA LYS A 84 22.72 1.99 -5.43
C LYS A 84 21.40 1.98 -4.67
N ILE A 85 20.79 0.82 -4.47
CA ILE A 85 19.52 0.64 -3.77
C ILE A 85 19.74 -0.28 -2.57
N TYR A 86 19.56 0.23 -1.35
CA TYR A 86 19.92 -0.49 -0.14
C TYR A 86 19.04 -0.13 1.05
N TYR A 87 18.87 -1.07 1.97
CA TYR A 87 18.24 -0.80 3.26
C TYR A 87 19.34 -0.40 4.26
N PRO A 88 19.25 0.76 4.92
CA PRO A 88 20.22 1.11 5.96
C PRO A 88 20.02 0.17 7.15
N CYS A 89 21.05 -0.62 7.46
CA CYS A 89 21.07 -1.40 8.68
C CYS A 89 20.99 -0.46 9.89
N GLY A 90 20.12 -0.79 10.87
CA GLY A 90 20.05 -0.07 12.15
C GLY A 90 19.01 1.04 12.23
N VAL A 91 18.31 1.39 11.14
CA VAL A 91 17.17 2.32 11.21
C VAL A 91 15.88 1.52 11.47
N VAL A 92 15.47 1.48 12.74
CA VAL A 92 14.20 0.85 13.14
C VAL A 92 13.05 1.70 12.59
N GLY A 93 12.20 1.11 11.74
CA GLY A 93 10.98 1.75 11.26
C GLY A 93 10.97 2.16 9.79
N GLU A 94 12.02 1.87 9.03
CA GLU A 94 12.05 2.10 7.57
C GLU A 94 11.91 0.80 6.78
N PRO A 95 10.68 0.42 6.39
CA PRO A 95 10.44 -0.77 5.58
C PRO A 95 10.81 -0.56 4.10
N ARG A 96 11.49 0.54 3.74
CA ARG A 96 11.75 0.95 2.36
C ARG A 96 13.25 1.11 2.11
N PRO A 97 13.74 0.73 0.92
CA PRO A 97 15.13 0.94 0.56
C PRO A 97 15.38 2.43 0.31
N PHE A 98 16.63 2.84 0.46
CA PHE A 98 17.17 4.10 -0.02
C PHE A 98 17.56 3.92 -1.48
N ILE A 99 17.27 4.91 -2.31
CA ILE A 99 17.53 4.84 -3.74
C ILE A 99 18.43 6.00 -4.14
N LYS A 100 19.69 5.70 -4.48
CA LYS A 100 20.61 6.67 -5.10
C LYS A 100 20.67 6.46 -6.61
N SER A 101 19.51 6.39 -7.25
CA SER A 101 19.37 6.02 -8.66
C SER A 101 18.15 6.68 -9.31
N ARG A 102 17.89 6.39 -10.58
CA ARG A 102 16.81 7.01 -11.35
C ARG A 102 15.46 6.41 -10.94
N VAL A 103 14.54 7.27 -10.50
CA VAL A 103 13.19 6.89 -10.07
C VAL A 103 12.17 7.37 -11.09
N LEU A 104 11.27 6.48 -11.52
CA LEU A 104 10.09 6.81 -12.29
C LEU A 104 8.88 6.95 -11.36
N TYR A 105 8.27 8.14 -11.34
CA TYR A 105 6.92 8.33 -10.80
C TYR A 105 5.91 8.06 -11.91
N SER A 106 5.37 6.85 -11.94
CA SER A 106 4.53 6.40 -13.05
C SER A 106 3.06 6.79 -12.87
N LYS A 107 2.30 6.77 -13.96
CA LYS A 107 0.84 6.92 -13.96
C LYS A 107 0.07 5.65 -13.55
N TYR A 108 0.79 4.55 -13.36
CA TYR A 108 0.22 3.25 -13.03
C TYR A 108 -0.22 3.22 -11.56
N LYS A 109 -1.23 2.39 -11.28
CA LYS A 109 -1.97 2.46 -10.02
C LYS A 109 -1.96 1.16 -9.24
N VAL A 110 -2.00 1.31 -7.92
CA VAL A 110 -2.20 0.25 -6.92
C VAL A 110 -3.45 0.57 -6.11
N LYS A 111 -4.31 -0.42 -5.93
CA LYS A 111 -5.47 -0.37 -5.05
C LYS A 111 -5.06 -0.89 -3.68
N HIS A 112 -5.28 -0.13 -2.61
CA HIS A 112 -4.98 -0.56 -1.24
C HIS A 112 -6.27 -0.73 -0.44
N TYR A 113 -6.53 -1.96 -0.02
CA TYR A 113 -7.77 -2.36 0.65
C TYR A 113 -7.63 -2.52 2.15
N GLY A 114 -6.53 -2.09 2.77
CA GLY A 114 -6.32 -2.30 4.20
C GLY A 114 -7.41 -1.73 5.10
N LYS A 115 -8.24 -0.82 4.59
CA LYS A 115 -9.38 -0.20 5.25
C LYS A 115 -10.75 -0.75 4.80
N ALA A 116 -10.76 -1.52 3.72
CA ALA A 116 -11.96 -1.95 3.02
C ALA A 116 -12.20 -3.47 3.12
N ILE A 117 -11.58 -4.16 4.08
CA ILE A 117 -11.75 -5.62 4.23
C ILE A 117 -13.12 -5.90 4.85
N SER A 118 -13.28 -5.61 6.14
CA SER A 118 -14.54 -5.69 6.87
C SER A 118 -14.50 -4.76 8.08
N VAL A 119 -15.67 -4.52 8.70
CA VAL A 119 -15.77 -3.72 9.92
C VAL A 119 -14.94 -4.35 11.04
N GLU A 120 -14.99 -5.67 11.21
CA GLU A 120 -14.25 -6.39 12.25
C GLU A 120 -12.74 -6.26 12.06
N GLU A 121 -12.25 -6.38 10.82
CA GLU A 121 -10.82 -6.27 10.53
C GLU A 121 -10.32 -4.83 10.72
N TRP A 122 -11.14 -3.83 10.39
CA TRP A 122 -10.87 -2.44 10.72
C TRP A 122 -10.73 -2.23 12.22
N GLU A 123 -11.72 -2.66 13.01
CA GLU A 123 -11.70 -2.49 14.46
C GLU A 123 -10.53 -3.22 15.10
N ARG A 124 -10.23 -4.44 14.64
CA ARG A 124 -9.05 -5.20 15.09
C ARG A 124 -7.75 -4.45 14.79
N LYS A 125 -7.65 -3.82 13.62
CA LYS A 125 -6.49 -3.00 13.23
C LYS A 125 -6.40 -1.77 14.14
N VAL A 126 -7.49 -1.04 14.33
CA VAL A 126 -7.55 0.12 15.24
C VAL A 126 -7.08 -0.25 16.64
N ASP A 127 -7.64 -1.32 17.24
CA ASP A 127 -7.26 -1.78 18.58
C ASP A 127 -5.79 -2.19 18.67
N PHE A 128 -5.28 -2.89 17.65
CA PHE A 128 -3.87 -3.25 17.55
C PHE A 128 -2.98 -2.00 17.58
N TYR A 129 -3.32 -0.98 16.80
CA TYR A 129 -2.51 0.24 16.72
C TYR A 129 -2.57 1.08 18.01
N ILE A 130 -3.77 1.25 18.59
CA ILE A 130 -3.96 1.96 19.87
C ILE A 130 -3.13 1.30 20.97
N LYS A 131 -3.11 -0.04 21.03
CA LYS A 131 -2.38 -0.79 22.05
C LYS A 131 -0.87 -0.72 21.86
N ARG A 132 -0.39 -0.73 20.62
CA ARG A 132 1.03 -0.96 20.30
C ARG A 132 1.84 0.31 20.03
N TYR A 133 1.19 1.41 19.64
CA TYR A 133 1.87 2.64 19.20
C TYR A 133 1.35 3.88 19.92
N THR A 134 2.16 4.38 20.86
CA THR A 134 1.85 5.59 21.64
C THR A 134 1.86 6.86 20.78
N GLY A 135 2.76 6.96 19.79
CA GLY A 135 2.90 8.17 18.96
C GLY A 135 1.73 8.48 18.02
N HIS A 136 0.84 7.52 17.76
CA HIS A 136 -0.32 7.68 16.85
C HIS A 136 -1.63 7.25 17.49
N LYS A 137 -1.63 7.06 18.81
CA LYS A 137 -2.77 6.55 19.55
C LYS A 137 -4.02 7.41 19.28
N ASP A 138 -3.90 8.72 19.38
CA ASP A 138 -5.02 9.65 19.21
C ASP A 138 -5.66 9.55 17.82
N LYS A 139 -4.83 9.48 16.76
CA LYS A 139 -5.29 9.25 15.38
C LYS A 139 -6.12 7.98 15.27
N TRP A 140 -5.63 6.87 15.84
CA TRP A 140 -6.32 5.59 15.77
C TRP A 140 -7.55 5.54 16.67
N GLN A 141 -7.54 6.22 17.83
CA GLN A 141 -8.71 6.37 18.69
C GLN A 141 -9.84 7.11 17.99
N GLN A 142 -9.53 8.17 17.23
CA GLN A 142 -10.53 8.92 16.46
C GLN A 142 -11.21 8.11 15.34
N ARG A 143 -10.60 6.98 14.95
CA ARG A 143 -11.06 6.06 13.89
C ARG A 143 -11.89 4.88 14.43
N LYS A 144 -11.93 4.69 15.74
CA LYS A 144 -12.68 3.60 16.36
C LYS A 144 -14.18 3.78 16.11
N GLY A 145 -14.86 2.73 15.66
CA GLY A 145 -16.28 2.77 15.30
C GLY A 145 -16.59 3.53 14.02
N LYS A 146 -15.58 3.85 13.19
CA LYS A 146 -15.73 4.63 11.94
C LYS A 146 -15.24 3.87 10.72
N ALA A 147 -15.45 2.55 10.70
CA ALA A 147 -15.03 1.70 9.59
C ALA A 147 -15.76 2.03 8.28
N VAL A 148 -17.03 2.45 8.37
CA VAL A 148 -17.90 2.74 7.23
C VAL A 148 -17.87 4.23 6.91
N HIS A 149 -17.54 4.56 5.67
CA HIS A 149 -17.47 5.92 5.14
C HIS A 149 -18.68 6.21 4.27
N HIS A 150 -19.43 7.27 4.58
CA HIS A 150 -20.66 7.60 3.85
C HIS A 150 -20.39 8.35 2.54
N ASP A 151 -19.54 9.36 2.57
CA ASP A 151 -19.34 10.27 1.45
C ASP A 151 -17.90 10.77 1.30
N THR A 152 -17.07 10.62 2.34
CA THR A 152 -15.76 11.26 2.45
C THR A 152 -14.66 10.27 2.83
N SER A 153 -13.47 10.47 2.29
CA SER A 153 -12.28 9.73 2.64
C SER A 153 -11.74 10.15 4.01
N ASP A 154 -10.74 9.42 4.53
CA ASP A 154 -9.99 9.80 5.73
C ASP A 154 -9.33 11.20 5.64
N PHE A 155 -9.23 11.76 4.43
CA PHE A 155 -8.58 13.02 4.13
C PHE A 155 -9.58 14.12 3.76
N GLY A 156 -10.89 13.85 3.90
CA GLY A 156 -11.97 14.82 3.70
C GLY A 156 -12.39 15.02 2.25
N ALA A 157 -11.79 14.31 1.29
CA ALA A 157 -12.22 14.37 -0.10
C ALA A 157 -13.46 13.49 -0.33
N LYS A 158 -14.32 13.88 -1.26
CA LYS A 158 -15.50 13.08 -1.63
C LYS A 158 -15.05 11.74 -2.24
N LEU A 159 -15.64 10.65 -1.78
CA LEU A 159 -15.41 9.33 -2.36
C LEU A 159 -15.86 9.28 -3.82
N ILE A 160 -15.08 8.58 -4.62
CA ILE A 160 -15.39 8.28 -6.02
C ILE A 160 -15.27 6.78 -6.24
N THR A 161 -15.92 6.29 -7.29
CA THR A 161 -15.72 4.91 -7.72
C THR A 161 -14.42 4.75 -8.49
N TRP A 162 -13.82 3.56 -8.44
CA TRP A 162 -12.64 3.24 -9.24
C TRP A 162 -12.90 3.44 -10.74
N GLY A 163 -14.09 3.07 -11.20
CA GLY A 163 -14.52 3.29 -12.59
C GLY A 163 -14.52 4.76 -12.99
N GLN A 164 -15.02 5.65 -12.12
CA GLN A 164 -14.98 7.10 -12.36
C GLN A 164 -13.54 7.61 -12.47
N LEU A 165 -12.65 7.21 -11.55
CA LEU A 165 -11.24 7.62 -11.61
C LEU A 165 -10.55 7.15 -12.90
N LYS A 166 -10.84 5.91 -13.34
CA LYS A 166 -10.29 5.38 -14.60
C LYS A 166 -10.83 6.11 -15.83
N ALA A 167 -12.12 6.41 -15.85
CA ALA A 167 -12.77 7.08 -16.96
C ALA A 167 -12.38 8.57 -17.05
N ASN A 168 -12.14 9.21 -15.90
CA ASN A 168 -11.75 10.60 -15.82
C ASN A 168 -10.55 10.81 -14.88
N PRO A 169 -9.32 10.77 -15.40
CA PRO A 169 -8.11 11.05 -14.63
C PRO A 169 -8.07 12.46 -13.99
N SER A 170 -8.93 13.40 -14.43
CA SER A 170 -9.03 14.72 -13.78
C SER A 170 -9.66 14.65 -12.39
N LEU A 171 -10.29 13.53 -12.02
CA LEU A 171 -10.79 13.26 -10.67
C LEU A 171 -9.67 12.86 -9.70
N ARG A 172 -8.44 12.69 -10.18
CA ARG A 172 -7.26 12.50 -9.34
C ARG A 172 -7.12 13.68 -8.38
N GLY A 173 -7.15 13.37 -7.09
CA GLY A 173 -7.07 14.34 -6.01
C GLY A 173 -5.65 14.72 -5.66
N GLU A 174 -5.48 15.18 -4.42
CA GLU A 174 -4.20 15.64 -3.89
C GLU A 174 -3.17 14.49 -3.77
N LEU A 175 -1.90 14.83 -4.03
CA LEU A 175 -0.76 13.98 -3.69
C LEU A 175 -0.50 14.07 -2.19
N LEU A 176 -0.89 13.04 -1.44
CA LEU A 176 -0.70 13.02 0.02
C LEU A 176 0.75 12.77 0.44
N TYR A 177 1.48 12.03 -0.39
CA TYR A 177 2.83 11.61 -0.08
C TYR A 177 3.59 11.29 -1.37
N GLU A 178 4.76 11.89 -1.50
CA GLU A 178 5.74 11.50 -2.50
C GLU A 178 6.87 10.72 -1.85
N TYR A 179 7.16 9.53 -2.38
CA TYR A 179 8.35 8.79 -1.98
C TYR A 179 9.60 9.64 -2.21
N ASN A 180 10.42 9.83 -1.18
CA ASN A 180 11.65 10.58 -1.29
C ASN A 180 12.85 9.61 -1.28
N PRO A 181 13.57 9.44 -2.41
CA PRO A 181 14.63 8.43 -2.56
C PRO A 181 15.88 8.70 -1.72
N GLY A 182 16.10 9.95 -1.27
CA GLY A 182 17.32 10.38 -0.59
C GLY A 182 17.16 10.76 0.89
N VAL A 183 15.93 10.79 1.40
CA VAL A 183 15.65 11.22 2.78
C VAL A 183 15.09 10.02 3.54
N PRO A 184 15.65 9.69 4.73
CA PRO A 184 14.99 8.77 5.63
C PRO A 184 13.57 9.28 5.84
N THR A 185 12.59 8.55 5.32
CA THR A 185 11.22 8.85 5.66
C THR A 185 11.03 8.47 7.11
N LEU A 186 11.27 9.44 7.99
CA LEU A 186 10.56 9.58 9.26
C LEU A 186 9.10 9.87 8.94
N SER A 187 8.46 8.91 8.25
CA SER A 187 7.03 8.82 8.26
C SER A 187 6.66 8.59 9.72
N LYS A 188 6.19 9.65 10.36
CA LYS A 188 5.39 9.58 11.59
C LYS A 188 4.10 8.74 11.36
N TYR A 189 4.00 7.86 10.36
CA TYR A 189 2.74 7.25 9.94
C TYR A 189 2.85 5.80 9.42
N SER A 190 4.04 5.18 9.33
CA SER A 190 4.22 3.89 8.63
C SER A 190 4.93 2.78 9.42
N VAL A 191 5.16 2.98 10.72
CA VAL A 191 6.33 2.40 11.39
C VAL A 191 6.34 0.85 11.54
N TRP A 192 5.27 0.08 11.31
CA TRP A 192 5.30 -1.34 11.75
C TRP A 192 4.54 -2.42 10.96
N LEU A 193 3.93 -2.11 9.81
CA LEU A 193 3.12 -3.11 9.09
C LEU A 193 3.95 -4.35 8.62
N VAL A 194 5.24 -4.16 8.35
CA VAL A 194 6.11 -5.21 7.76
C VAL A 194 6.67 -6.22 8.77
N LEU A 195 7.00 -5.80 9.99
CA LEU A 195 7.60 -6.71 10.99
C LEU A 195 6.62 -7.75 11.55
N VAL A 196 5.31 -7.48 11.50
CA VAL A 196 4.27 -8.40 11.98
C VAL A 196 3.85 -9.38 10.88
N MET A 197 3.75 -8.94 9.62
CA MET A 197 3.40 -9.83 8.50
C MET A 197 4.48 -10.88 8.24
N LEU A 198 5.77 -10.52 8.30
CA LEU A 198 6.85 -11.50 8.16
C LEU A 198 6.83 -12.56 9.28
N ARG A 199 6.43 -12.23 10.52
CA ARG A 199 6.32 -13.24 11.60
C ARG A 199 5.11 -14.17 11.46
N GLN A 200 3.98 -13.69 10.94
CA GLN A 200 2.77 -14.52 10.80
C GLN A 200 2.80 -15.41 9.56
N ILE A 201 3.33 -14.91 8.44
CA ILE A 201 3.52 -15.70 7.21
C ILE A 201 4.57 -16.79 7.45
N TRP A 202 5.66 -16.49 8.16
CA TRP A 202 6.69 -17.49 8.49
C TRP A 202 6.19 -18.59 9.45
N ARG A 203 5.27 -18.26 10.38
CA ARG A 203 4.63 -19.25 11.26
C ARG A 203 3.59 -20.13 10.55
N LYS A 204 2.94 -19.64 9.50
CA LYS A 204 1.96 -20.42 8.71
C LYS A 204 2.64 -21.31 7.66
N ILE A 205 3.74 -20.86 7.05
CA ILE A 205 4.46 -21.63 6.03
C ILE A 205 5.25 -22.81 6.63
N TRP A 206 5.77 -22.69 7.87
CA TRP A 206 6.54 -23.80 8.47
C TRP A 206 5.67 -24.89 9.10
N LYS A 207 4.44 -24.61 9.54
CA LYS A 207 3.57 -25.63 10.16
C LYS A 207 3.00 -26.67 9.18
N GLY A 208 3.27 -26.55 7.88
CA GLY A 208 2.85 -27.50 6.85
C GLY A 208 3.92 -28.50 6.39
N PHE A 209 5.13 -28.47 6.98
CA PHE A 209 6.18 -29.47 6.70
C PHE A 209 6.59 -30.17 8.00
N LYS A 210 5.81 -31.19 8.37
CA LYS A 210 6.27 -32.37 9.10
C LYS A 210 5.54 -33.57 8.55
#